data_AF-K7N0Y2-F1
#
_entry.id   AF-K7N0Y2-F1
#
_cell.length_a   1.000
_cell.length_b   1.000
_cell.length_c   1.000
_cell.angle_alpha   90.00
_cell.angle_beta   90.00
_cell.angle_gamma   90.00
#
_symmetry.space_group_name_H-M   'P 1'
#
loop_
_entity.id
_entity.type
_entity.pdbx_description
1 polymer ?
#
loop_
_entity_poly.entity_id
_entity_poly.type
_entity_poly.pdbx_seq_one_letter_code
_entity_poly.pdbx_strand_id
1 'polypeptide(L)'
;MAEAESEALRLKAMAESKFKGSNNNAKSALKYAKRAHRLCPHLTGVSETVAALSVLAAPDWYRALGVEPFASSSVIRRQYKKLALLLHPDKNPHVASEEAFKLLDEALD
;
A
#
# COMPACT_ATOMS: atom_id res chain seq x y z
N MET A 1 -1.84 11.04 -23.25
CA MET A 1 -1.47 11.16 -21.82
C MET A 1 -2.69 11.36 -20.93
N ALA A 2 -3.56 12.34 -21.23
CA ALA A 2 -4.79 12.58 -20.47
C ALA A 2 -5.68 11.32 -20.30
N GLU A 3 -5.79 10.49 -21.33
CA GLU A 3 -6.56 9.23 -21.24
C GLU A 3 -5.96 8.22 -20.24
N ALA A 4 -4.62 8.09 -20.21
CA ALA A 4 -3.94 7.18 -19.29
C ALA A 4 -4.08 7.65 -17.83
N GLU A 5 -4.01 8.96 -17.60
CA GLU A 5 -4.25 9.57 -16.29
C GLU A 5 -5.70 9.43 -15.85
N SER A 6 -6.67 9.67 -16.75
CA SER A 6 -8.10 9.47 -16.48
C SER A 6 -8.40 8.01 -16.13
N GLU A 7 -7.82 7.06 -16.86
CA GLU A 7 -7.94 5.63 -16.55
C GLU A 7 -7.26 5.27 -15.23
N ALA A 8 -6.08 5.84 -14.93
CA ALA A 8 -5.39 5.63 -13.67
C ALA A 8 -6.22 6.15 -12.48
N LEU A 9 -6.84 7.33 -12.61
CA LEU A 9 -7.75 7.90 -11.63
C LEU A 9 -8.96 6.98 -11.39
N ARG A 10 -9.59 6.49 -12.47
CA ARG A 10 -10.71 5.54 -12.40
C ARG A 10 -10.31 4.26 -11.65
N LEU A 11 -9.14 3.70 -11.96
CA LEU A 11 -8.62 2.52 -11.29
C LEU A 11 -8.28 2.77 -9.83
N LYS A 12 -7.73 3.94 -9.48
CA LYS A 12 -7.49 4.33 -8.09
C LYS A 12 -8.81 4.40 -7.32
N ALA A 13 -9.84 5.03 -7.88
CA ALA A 13 -11.18 5.08 -7.27
C ALA A 13 -11.81 3.68 -7.10
N MET A 14 -11.62 2.78 -8.07
CA MET A 14 -12.03 1.38 -7.92
C MET A 14 -11.27 0.68 -6.79
N ALA A 15 -9.96 0.91 -6.64
CA ALA A 15 -9.18 0.37 -5.54
C ALA A 15 -9.72 0.84 -4.19
N GLU A 16 -9.98 2.15 -4.05
CA GLU A 16 -10.57 2.75 -2.86
C GLU A 16 -11.94 2.15 -2.52
N SER A 17 -12.82 2.03 -3.51
CA SER A 17 -14.15 1.45 -3.34
C SER A 17 -14.09 -0.03 -2.94
N LYS A 18 -13.16 -0.81 -3.53
CA LYS A 18 -12.95 -2.22 -3.18
C LYS A 18 -12.38 -2.40 -1.77
N PHE A 19 -11.56 -1.46 -1.32
CA PHE A 19 -11.02 -1.48 0.03
C PHE A 19 -12.08 -1.07 1.07
N LYS A 20 -12.81 0.03 0.85
CA LYS A 20 -13.85 0.53 1.77
C LYS A 20 -15.11 -0.35 1.84
N GLY A 21 -15.28 -1.29 0.91
CA GLY A 21 -16.40 -2.24 0.92
C GLY A 21 -16.30 -3.27 2.06
N SER A 22 -17.39 -4.01 2.30
CA SER A 22 -17.63 -4.85 3.51
C SER A 22 -16.60 -5.92 3.89
N ASN A 23 -15.56 -6.17 3.10
CA ASN A 23 -14.58 -7.22 3.40
C ASN A 23 -13.13 -6.76 3.29
N ASN A 24 -12.86 -5.45 3.33
CA ASN A 24 -11.52 -4.86 3.23
C ASN A 24 -10.63 -5.61 2.22
N ASN A 25 -11.13 -5.82 1.00
CA ASN A 25 -10.53 -6.79 0.08
C ASN A 25 -9.25 -6.21 -0.55
N ALA A 26 -8.19 -6.19 0.26
CA ALA A 26 -6.90 -5.58 -0.03
C ALA A 26 -6.26 -6.21 -1.27
N LYS A 27 -6.41 -7.53 -1.47
CA LYS A 27 -5.89 -8.22 -2.66
C LYS A 27 -6.52 -7.68 -3.95
N SER A 28 -7.84 -7.51 -3.97
CA SER A 28 -8.55 -6.98 -5.15
C SER A 28 -8.23 -5.50 -5.36
N ALA A 29 -8.24 -4.70 -4.29
CA ALA A 29 -7.89 -3.29 -4.33
C ALA A 29 -6.45 -3.08 -4.84
N LEU A 30 -5.50 -3.90 -4.35
CA LEU A 30 -4.10 -3.87 -4.76
C LEU A 30 -3.94 -4.10 -6.27
N LYS A 31 -4.74 -5.00 -6.85
CA LYS A 31 -4.71 -5.25 -8.30
C LYS A 31 -5.06 -3.99 -9.09
N TYR A 32 -6.09 -3.25 -8.66
CA TYR A 32 -6.48 -1.99 -9.31
C TYR A 32 -5.44 -0.89 -9.07
N ALA A 33 -4.95 -0.74 -7.84
CA ALA A 33 -3.93 0.25 -7.49
C ALA A 33 -2.62 0.03 -8.27
N LYS A 34 -2.16 -1.22 -8.40
CA LYS A 34 -0.97 -1.55 -9.22
C LYS A 34 -1.17 -1.21 -10.68
N ARG A 35 -2.38 -1.39 -11.22
CA ARG A 35 -2.70 -1.00 -12.60
C ARG A 35 -2.72 0.52 -12.76
N ALA A 36 -3.30 1.25 -11.80
CA ALA A 36 -3.28 2.71 -11.78
C ALA A 36 -1.83 3.24 -11.76
N HIS A 37 -0.99 2.71 -10.87
CA HIS A 37 0.43 3.06 -10.78
C HIS A 37 1.20 2.76 -12.07
N ARG A 38 0.90 1.64 -12.75
CA ARG A 38 1.54 1.32 -14.05
C ARG A 38 1.18 2.31 -15.16
N LEU A 39 -0.05 2.83 -15.16
CA LEU A 39 -0.51 3.79 -16.17
C LEU A 39 -0.03 5.20 -15.88
N CYS A 40 -0.02 5.59 -14.60
CA CYS A 40 0.43 6.90 -14.16
C CYS A 40 1.15 6.78 -12.80
N PRO A 41 2.48 6.58 -12.78
CA PRO A 41 3.26 6.47 -11.54
C PRO A 41 3.27 7.76 -10.72
N HIS A 42 3.10 8.90 -11.38
CA HIS A 42 3.10 10.23 -10.77
C HIS A 42 1.72 10.67 -10.26
N LEU A 43 0.69 9.82 -10.40
CA LEU A 43 -0.64 10.11 -9.88
C LEU A 43 -0.59 10.23 -8.36
N THR A 44 -1.10 11.34 -7.84
CA THR A 44 -1.07 11.64 -6.39
C THR A 44 -1.64 10.51 -5.55
N GLY A 45 -0.85 10.01 -4.62
CA GLY A 45 -1.25 8.98 -3.65
C GLY A 45 -1.31 7.56 -4.21
N VAL A 46 -1.00 7.34 -5.49
CA VAL A 46 -1.13 6.00 -6.08
C VAL A 46 -0.04 5.06 -5.58
N SER A 47 1.18 5.58 -5.38
CA SER A 47 2.32 4.81 -4.87
C SER A 47 2.09 4.41 -3.42
N GLU A 48 1.62 5.36 -2.63
CA GLU A 48 1.22 5.24 -1.24
C GLU A 48 0.10 4.21 -1.06
N THR A 49 -0.94 4.30 -1.90
CA THR A 49 -2.05 3.34 -1.91
C THR A 49 -1.57 1.94 -2.26
N VAL A 50 -0.65 1.80 -3.23
CA VAL A 50 -0.05 0.50 -3.57
C VAL A 50 0.76 -0.05 -2.40
N ALA A 51 1.56 0.79 -1.72
CA ALA A 51 2.34 0.38 -0.56
C ALA A 51 1.43 -0.10 0.58
N ALA A 52 0.42 0.69 0.94
CA ALA A 52 -0.55 0.39 1.99
C ALA A 52 -1.28 -0.93 1.71
N LEU A 53 -1.82 -1.08 0.50
CA LEU A 53 -2.54 -2.29 0.11
C LEU A 53 -1.60 -3.50 -0.05
N SER A 54 -0.31 -3.30 -0.35
CA SER A 54 0.65 -4.39 -0.40
C SER A 54 0.95 -4.96 0.98
N VAL A 55 1.07 -4.08 1.98
CA VAL A 55 1.22 -4.46 3.39
C VAL A 55 -0.01 -5.25 3.85
N LEU A 56 -1.23 -4.73 3.62
CA LEU A 56 -2.47 -5.38 4.06
C LEU A 56 -2.81 -6.68 3.31
N ALA A 57 -2.36 -6.82 2.06
CA ALA A 57 -2.60 -8.02 1.26
C ALA A 57 -1.49 -9.09 1.42
N ALA A 58 -0.42 -8.78 2.15
CA ALA A 58 0.69 -9.70 2.36
C ALA A 58 0.25 -10.91 3.19
N PRO A 59 0.69 -12.12 2.84
CA PRO A 59 0.37 -13.31 3.63
C PRO A 59 1.23 -13.45 4.89
N ASP A 60 2.36 -12.74 4.96
CA ASP A 60 3.33 -12.80 6.05
C ASP A 60 4.07 -11.47 6.20
N TRP A 61 4.67 -11.27 7.38
CA TRP A 61 5.37 -10.05 7.76
C TRP A 61 6.57 -9.72 6.88
N TYR A 62 7.28 -10.74 6.40
CA TYR A 62 8.45 -10.53 5.53
C TYR A 62 8.01 -9.94 4.19
N ARG A 63 6.92 -10.47 3.61
CA ARG A 63 6.32 -9.91 2.40
C ARG A 63 5.69 -8.54 2.61
N ALA A 64 5.10 -8.28 3.77
CA ALA A 64 4.59 -6.96 4.12
C ALA A 64 5.72 -5.90 4.12
N LEU A 65 6.88 -6.27 4.69
CA LEU A 65 8.06 -5.41 4.73
C LEU A 65 8.90 -5.39 3.44
N GLY A 66 8.58 -6.27 2.49
CA GLY A 66 9.35 -6.46 1.25
C GLY A 66 10.76 -6.99 1.51
N VAL A 67 10.91 -7.89 2.48
CA VAL A 67 12.18 -8.53 2.85
C VAL A 67 12.10 -10.04 2.64
N GLU A 68 13.27 -10.66 2.51
CA GLU A 68 13.39 -12.11 2.52
C GLU A 68 13.12 -12.69 3.92
N PRO A 69 12.60 -13.93 4.06
CA PRO A 69 12.37 -14.58 5.34
C PRO A 69 13.62 -14.71 6.23
N PHE A 70 14.80 -14.78 5.60
CA PHE A 70 16.11 -14.88 6.25
C PHE A 70 16.82 -13.52 6.35
N ALA A 71 16.11 -12.41 6.12
CA ALA A 71 16.68 -11.08 6.27
C ALA A 71 17.11 -10.83 7.71
N SER A 72 18.24 -10.15 7.88
CA SER A 72 18.74 -9.81 9.22
C SER A 72 17.83 -8.79 9.91
N SER A 73 17.86 -8.77 11.24
CA SER A 73 17.08 -7.84 12.06
C SER A 73 17.35 -6.36 11.73
N SER A 74 18.56 -6.03 11.25
CA SER A 74 18.88 -4.67 10.78
C SER A 74 18.15 -4.31 9.48
N VAL A 75 18.01 -5.25 8.54
CA VAL A 75 17.25 -5.04 7.29
C VAL A 75 15.76 -4.89 7.59
N ILE A 76 15.21 -5.74 8.44
CA ILE A 76 13.81 -5.68 8.88
C ILE A 76 13.50 -4.31 9.49
N ARG A 77 14.29 -3.88 10.50
CA ARG A 77 14.11 -2.56 11.14
C ARG A 77 14.25 -1.39 10.17
N ARG A 78 15.15 -1.49 9.19
CA ARG A 78 15.32 -0.45 8.17
C ARG A 78 14.09 -0.36 7.26
N GLN A 79 13.56 -1.50 6.81
CA GLN A 79 12.39 -1.54 5.93
C GLN A 79 11.13 -1.11 6.67
N TYR A 80 10.96 -1.52 7.92
CA TYR A 80 9.92 -1.02 8.81
C TYR A 80 9.93 0.51 8.88
N LYS A 81 11.07 1.12 9.24
CA LYS A 81 11.18 2.59 9.33
C LYS A 81 10.80 3.30 8.03
N LYS A 82 11.18 2.74 6.88
CA LYS A 82 10.82 3.30 5.57
C LYS A 82 9.31 3.22 5.31
N LEU A 83 8.70 2.06 5.58
CA LEU A 83 7.26 1.87 5.38
C LEU A 83 6.44 2.69 6.38
N ALA A 84 6.85 2.75 7.64
CA ALA A 84 6.22 3.58 8.66
C ALA A 84 6.22 5.06 8.24
N LEU A 85 7.34 5.58 7.72
CA LEU A 85 7.41 6.96 7.21
C LEU A 85 6.54 7.18 5.97
N LEU A 86 6.45 6.18 5.08
CA LEU A 86 5.63 6.25 3.86
C LEU A 86 4.13 6.17 4.17
N LEU A 87 3.75 5.39 5.17
CA LEU A 87 2.36 5.07 5.50
C LEU A 87 1.81 5.88 6.67
N HIS A 88 2.64 6.73 7.30
CA HIS A 88 2.23 7.53 8.45
C HIS A 88 0.99 8.40 8.11
N PRO A 89 -0.10 8.31 8.87
CA PRO A 89 -1.37 8.95 8.53
C PRO A 89 -1.27 10.48 8.42
N ASP A 90 -0.39 11.11 9.21
CA ASP A 90 -0.12 12.57 9.14
C ASP A 90 0.39 13.04 7.77
N LYS A 91 1.23 12.23 7.11
CA LYS A 91 1.85 12.58 5.82
C LYS A 91 1.13 11.96 4.63
N ASN A 92 0.33 10.92 4.87
CA ASN A 92 -0.29 10.10 3.85
C ASN A 92 -1.78 9.88 4.17
N PRO A 93 -2.64 10.86 3.85
CA PRO A 93 -4.09 10.77 4.05
C PRO A 93 -4.78 9.96 2.95
N HIS A 94 -4.10 8.94 2.40
CA HIS A 94 -4.66 8.07 1.35
C HIS A 94 -5.29 6.81 1.94
N VAL A 95 -6.06 6.12 1.11
CA VAL A 95 -6.80 4.92 1.52
C VAL A 95 -5.85 3.83 2.01
N ALA A 96 -6.28 3.11 3.05
CA ALA A 96 -5.58 1.97 3.62
C ALA A 96 -4.26 2.30 4.33
N SER A 97 -3.77 3.55 4.29
CA SER A 97 -2.51 3.95 4.93
C SER A 97 -2.58 3.79 6.45
N GLU A 98 -3.68 4.19 7.08
CA GLU A 98 -3.88 4.06 8.52
C GLU A 98 -3.91 2.59 8.95
N GLU A 99 -4.67 1.75 8.24
CA GLU A 99 -4.80 0.33 8.52
C GLU A 99 -3.49 -0.42 8.28
N ALA A 100 -2.76 -0.05 7.22
CA ALA A 100 -1.44 -0.60 6.95
C ALA A 100 -0.43 -0.18 8.02
N PHE A 101 -0.50 1.07 8.50
CA PHE A 101 0.35 1.55 9.58
C PHE A 101 0.07 0.82 10.90
N LYS A 102 -1.21 0.63 11.27
CA LYS A 102 -1.61 -0.16 12.44
C LYS A 102 -1.07 -1.60 12.37
N LEU A 103 -1.22 -2.24 11.21
CA LEU A 103 -0.70 -3.60 11.00
C LEU A 103 0.84 -3.64 11.14
N LEU A 104 1.55 -2.60 10.68
CA LEU A 104 2.99 -2.51 10.85
C LEU A 104 3.39 -2.33 12.31
N ASP A 105 2.68 -1.49 13.07
CA ASP A 105 2.95 -1.25 14.49
C ASP A 105 2.77 -2.54 15.31
N GLU A 106 1.68 -3.28 15.06
CA GLU A 106 1.41 -4.60 15.65
C GLU A 106 2.49 -5.66 15.32
N ALA A 107 3.25 -5.47 14.23
CA ALA A 107 4.30 -6.40 13.83
C ALA A 107 5.61 -6.22 14.62
N LEU A 108 5.79 -5.05 15.24
CA LEU A 108 7.04 -4.67 15.91
C LEU A 108 6.93 -4.68 17.44
N ASP A 109 5.71 -4.57 17.98
CA ASP A 109 5.42 -4.79 19.40
C ASP A 109 5.66 -6.24 19.84
#